data_AF-A0A7X7QSC2-F1
#
_entry.id   AF-A0A7X7QSC2-F1
#
_cell.length_a   1.000
_cell.length_b   1.000
_cell.length_c   1.000
_cell.angle_alpha   90.00
_cell.angle_beta   90.00
_cell.angle_gamma   90.00
#
_symmetry.space_group_name_H-M   'P 1'
#
loop_
_entity.id
_entity.type
_entity.pdbx_description
1 polymer ?
#
loop_
_entity_poly.entity_id
_entity_poly.type
_entity_poly.pdbx_seq_one_letter_code
_entity_poly.pdbx_strand_id
1 'polypeptide(L)'
;MLEVDRAPAFFLTIHTAAIFLVVTTLFLLFKMVPQVRAQAKSELLRPRGFLLTCLLFMVIAAGLGLLTGPRGLYLADWLFALALGMTLSLLNPVAAVSFLSANFFLRPWELVPDNLLFENLPKGLAALALLSWLWHGLLNRKLQISLSGPLLLLLFFVFWLYFADFAAGNPQDGWPYLNELILPALVLAFLVMNTVRTKPELEMLTGAVTLSASGLITSALVQTHQIQDAQRLEMVGLLGNSNDLAAVTALVLPLLLSFLGKGKRSLARYAALTAITLLMLYALWLSQSRGARLSLFLALVAYALFFTKFSLRKILITAVLGLAILPFLFSTDRRSEDLSASTQARLSYVVAGWRMTATHPFFGVGVGNYPKLYERYTPSLVEYGERTAHSTWILIMAESGLPALLIFALLYTVALARSWRMRREQPAFFLACISYGVSMTFLSHAYLFLPYLLYSMIMAIPPPPSSNSYCS
;
A
#
# COMPACT_ATOMS: atom_id res chain seq x y z
N MET A 1 -13.85 -32.48 11.50
CA MET A 1 -14.99 -32.62 10.55
C MET A 1 -15.98 -31.45 10.66
N LEU A 2 -15.54 -30.27 11.13
CA LEU A 2 -16.37 -29.06 11.35
C LEU A 2 -15.79 -27.81 10.64
N GLU A 3 -14.99 -27.98 9.60
CA GLU A 3 -14.30 -26.87 8.89
C GLU A 3 -14.64 -26.75 7.40
N VAL A 4 -15.47 -27.65 6.87
CA VAL A 4 -15.87 -27.61 5.44
C VAL A 4 -16.99 -26.57 5.19
N ASP A 5 -17.71 -26.15 6.23
CA ASP A 5 -18.89 -25.29 6.08
C ASP A 5 -18.62 -23.77 5.97
N ARG A 6 -17.37 -23.30 6.17
CA ARG A 6 -17.00 -21.90 5.86
C ARG A 6 -16.39 -21.72 4.46
N ALA A 7 -16.01 -22.80 3.79
CA ALA A 7 -15.33 -22.77 2.50
C ALA A 7 -16.11 -22.13 1.33
N PRO A 8 -17.44 -22.29 1.18
CA PRO A 8 -18.13 -21.76 0.00
C PRO A 8 -18.32 -20.23 0.05
N ALA A 9 -18.42 -19.63 1.24
CA ALA A 9 -18.69 -18.20 1.39
C ALA A 9 -17.53 -17.32 0.91
N PHE A 10 -16.27 -17.77 1.06
CA PHE A 10 -15.08 -17.00 0.67
C PHE A 10 -14.43 -17.45 -0.63
N PHE A 11 -14.92 -18.54 -1.25
CA PHE A 11 -14.35 -19.09 -2.49
C PHE A 11 -14.18 -18.02 -3.59
N LEU A 12 -15.24 -17.26 -3.87
CA LEU A 12 -15.20 -16.23 -4.91
C LEU A 12 -14.22 -15.11 -4.56
N THR A 13 -14.13 -14.73 -3.29
CA THR A 13 -13.19 -13.71 -2.79
C THR A 13 -11.74 -14.16 -2.96
N ILE A 14 -11.43 -15.41 -2.59
CA ILE A 14 -10.11 -16.04 -2.70
C ILE A 14 -9.66 -16.09 -4.17
N HIS A 15 -10.53 -16.57 -5.06
CA HIS A 15 -10.21 -16.70 -6.48
C HIS A 15 -10.16 -15.35 -7.20
N THR A 16 -10.93 -14.35 -6.76
CA THR A 16 -10.81 -12.98 -7.27
C THR A 16 -9.41 -12.43 -6.99
N ALA A 17 -8.91 -12.59 -5.76
CA ALA A 17 -7.57 -12.13 -5.40
C ALA A 17 -6.48 -12.87 -6.20
N ALA A 18 -6.65 -14.19 -6.40
CA ALA A 18 -5.75 -15.01 -7.19
C ALA A 18 -5.67 -14.55 -8.64
N ILE A 19 -6.81 -14.29 -9.29
CA ILE A 19 -6.89 -13.78 -10.67
C ILE A 19 -6.13 -12.47 -10.79
N PHE A 20 -6.27 -11.55 -9.84
CA PHE A 20 -5.51 -10.30 -9.86
C PHE A 20 -4.00 -10.51 -9.63
N LEU A 21 -3.58 -11.53 -8.86
CA LEU A 21 -2.17 -11.91 -8.79
C LEU A 21 -1.67 -12.47 -10.13
N VAL A 22 -2.47 -13.30 -10.83
CA VAL A 22 -2.16 -13.78 -12.18
C VAL A 22 -2.02 -12.61 -13.15
N VAL A 23 -2.97 -11.68 -13.18
CA VAL A 23 -2.92 -10.48 -14.04
C VAL A 23 -1.68 -9.64 -13.72
N THR A 24 -1.35 -9.48 -12.44
CA THR A 24 -0.18 -8.73 -11.99
C THR A 24 1.12 -9.40 -12.46
N THR A 25 1.25 -10.72 -12.32
CA THR A 25 2.45 -11.46 -12.76
C THR A 25 2.62 -11.48 -14.27
N LEU A 26 1.53 -11.60 -15.03
CA LEU A 26 1.54 -11.44 -16.48
C LEU A 26 1.93 -10.01 -16.90
N PHE A 27 1.45 -8.99 -16.17
CA PHE A 27 1.88 -7.61 -16.38
C PHE A 27 3.38 -7.42 -16.13
N LEU A 28 3.93 -8.02 -15.07
CA LEU A 28 5.36 -8.00 -14.79
C LEU A 28 6.16 -8.65 -15.92
N LEU A 29 5.75 -9.84 -16.37
CA LEU A 29 6.36 -10.51 -17.54
C LEU A 29 6.35 -9.59 -18.76
N PHE A 30 5.20 -8.98 -19.09
CA PHE A 30 5.07 -8.08 -20.23
C PHE A 30 5.98 -6.85 -20.13
N LYS A 31 6.14 -6.26 -18.94
CA LYS A 31 7.03 -5.12 -18.70
C LYS A 31 8.51 -5.50 -18.73
N MET A 32 8.83 -6.73 -18.34
CA MET A 32 10.20 -7.22 -18.30
C MET A 32 10.75 -7.55 -19.69
N VAL A 33 9.93 -8.12 -20.59
CA VAL A 33 10.38 -8.54 -21.93
C VAL A 33 11.06 -7.41 -22.73
N PRO A 34 10.52 -6.19 -22.86
CA PRO A 34 11.20 -5.09 -23.55
C PRO A 34 12.51 -4.66 -22.89
N GLN A 35 12.57 -4.66 -21.55
CA GLN A 35 13.78 -4.30 -20.80
C GLN A 35 14.90 -5.31 -21.06
N VAL A 36 14.54 -6.59 -21.08
CA VAL A 36 15.45 -7.69 -21.39
C VAL A 36 15.87 -7.66 -22.88
N ARG A 37 14.98 -7.29 -23.81
CA ARG A 37 15.29 -7.12 -25.24
C ARG A 37 16.25 -5.96 -25.50
N ALA A 38 16.12 -4.86 -24.77
CA ALA A 38 16.99 -3.69 -24.90
C ALA A 38 18.44 -4.00 -24.48
N GLN A 39 18.65 -5.03 -23.66
CA GLN A 39 19.97 -5.59 -23.40
C GLN A 39 20.35 -6.49 -24.58
N ALA A 40 21.13 -5.94 -25.53
CA ALA A 40 21.46 -6.52 -26.84
C ALA A 40 22.11 -7.93 -26.85
N LYS A 41 22.29 -8.56 -25.68
CA LYS A 41 22.85 -9.92 -25.51
C LYS A 41 22.15 -10.73 -24.40
N SER A 42 20.86 -10.47 -24.11
CA SER A 42 20.18 -11.22 -23.05
C SER A 42 20.17 -12.73 -23.33
N GLU A 43 20.70 -13.52 -22.38
CA GLU A 43 20.64 -14.98 -22.43
C GLU A 43 19.22 -15.50 -22.28
N LEU A 44 18.34 -14.79 -21.56
CA LEU A 44 16.95 -15.16 -21.31
C LEU A 44 16.15 -15.35 -22.61
N LEU A 45 16.40 -14.50 -23.61
CA LEU A 45 15.66 -14.49 -24.87
C LEU A 45 16.23 -15.48 -25.90
N ARG A 46 17.39 -16.09 -25.63
CA ARG A 46 17.93 -17.18 -26.44
C ARG A 46 17.15 -18.46 -26.16
N PRO A 47 17.04 -19.40 -27.12
CA PRO A 47 16.30 -20.66 -26.92
C PRO A 47 16.70 -21.41 -25.64
N ARG A 48 18.01 -21.44 -25.32
CA ARG A 48 18.52 -22.09 -24.10
C ARG A 48 18.07 -21.39 -22.81
N GLY A 49 18.11 -20.06 -22.75
CA GLY A 49 17.67 -19.32 -21.57
C GLY A 49 16.15 -19.33 -21.40
N PHE A 50 15.40 -19.35 -22.50
CA PHE A 50 13.96 -19.57 -22.47
C PHE A 50 13.61 -20.95 -21.91
N LEU A 51 14.26 -22.01 -22.41
CA LEU A 51 14.09 -23.37 -21.89
C LEU A 51 14.45 -23.47 -20.41
N LEU A 52 15.54 -22.84 -19.98
CA LEU A 52 15.93 -22.79 -18.56
C LEU A 52 14.88 -22.07 -17.71
N THR A 53 14.30 -20.99 -18.22
CA THR A 53 13.23 -20.24 -17.54
C THR A 53 11.96 -21.08 -17.42
N CYS A 54 11.57 -21.79 -18.48
CA CYS A 54 10.45 -22.72 -18.46
C CYS A 54 10.71 -23.86 -17.47
N LEU A 55 11.93 -24.41 -17.44
CA LEU A 55 12.31 -25.44 -16.48
C LEU A 55 12.22 -24.92 -15.04
N LEU A 56 12.76 -23.73 -14.78
CA LEU A 56 12.68 -23.09 -13.46
C LEU A 56 11.22 -22.90 -13.02
N PHE A 57 10.35 -22.40 -13.91
CA PHE A 57 8.91 -22.30 -13.65
C PHE A 57 8.29 -23.65 -13.33
N MET A 58 8.56 -24.69 -14.13
CA MET A 58 8.02 -26.03 -13.90
C MET A 58 8.47 -26.62 -12.56
N VAL A 59 9.75 -26.44 -12.18
CA VAL A 59 10.30 -26.91 -10.91
C VAL A 59 9.63 -26.19 -9.74
N ILE A 60 9.48 -24.86 -9.80
CA ILE A 60 8.81 -24.10 -8.75
C ILE A 60 7.33 -24.50 -8.67
N ALA A 61 6.63 -24.58 -9.80
CA ALA A 61 5.22 -25.00 -9.83
C ALA A 61 5.02 -26.40 -9.23
N ALA A 62 5.89 -27.35 -9.59
CA ALA A 62 5.86 -28.70 -9.02
C ALA A 62 6.12 -28.68 -7.50
N GLY A 63 7.12 -27.91 -7.05
CA GLY A 63 7.43 -27.76 -5.62
C GLY A 63 6.29 -27.17 -4.81
N LEU A 64 5.65 -26.10 -5.30
CA LEU A 64 4.49 -25.50 -4.65
C LEU A 64 3.29 -26.46 -4.65
N GLY A 65 3.07 -27.18 -5.76
CA GLY A 65 2.02 -28.21 -5.85
C GLY A 65 2.19 -29.31 -4.78
N LEU A 66 3.41 -29.81 -4.59
CA LEU A 66 3.74 -30.79 -3.55
C LEU A 66 3.46 -30.25 -2.13
N LEU A 67 3.82 -28.99 -1.85
CA LEU A 67 3.60 -28.36 -0.55
C LEU A 67 2.11 -28.16 -0.22
N THR A 68 1.26 -27.95 -1.21
CA THR A 68 -0.19 -27.78 -1.00
C THR A 68 -0.97 -29.09 -0.90
N GLY A 69 -0.36 -30.23 -1.27
CA GLY A 69 -1.02 -31.53 -1.27
C GLY A 69 -2.33 -31.55 -2.07
N PRO A 70 -3.37 -32.28 -1.63
CA PRO A 70 -4.66 -32.38 -2.34
C PRO A 70 -5.40 -31.05 -2.50
N ARG A 71 -5.13 -30.06 -1.63
CA ARG A 71 -5.70 -28.71 -1.73
C ARG A 71 -5.15 -27.92 -2.93
N GLY A 72 -4.05 -28.36 -3.54
CA GLY A 72 -3.40 -27.69 -4.66
C GLY A 72 -4.30 -27.52 -5.90
N LEU A 73 -5.22 -28.45 -6.16
CA LEU A 73 -6.16 -28.33 -7.28
C LEU A 73 -7.13 -27.15 -7.10
N TYR A 74 -7.56 -26.89 -5.86
CA TYR A 74 -8.43 -25.76 -5.53
C TYR A 74 -7.68 -24.43 -5.51
N LEU A 75 -6.35 -24.44 -5.50
CA LEU A 75 -5.51 -23.24 -5.41
C LEU A 75 -4.65 -23.08 -6.68
N ALA A 76 -5.06 -23.70 -7.79
CA ALA A 76 -4.26 -23.78 -9.01
C ALA A 76 -3.88 -22.41 -9.59
N ASP A 77 -4.77 -21.43 -9.47
CA ASP A 77 -4.54 -20.04 -9.88
C ASP A 77 -3.51 -19.33 -8.99
N TRP A 78 -3.59 -19.49 -7.67
CA TRP A 78 -2.56 -19.03 -6.74
C TRP A 78 -1.21 -19.69 -7.03
N LEU A 79 -1.18 -21.01 -7.20
CA LEU A 79 0.04 -21.76 -7.48
C LEU A 79 0.68 -21.31 -8.78
N PHE A 80 -0.12 -21.11 -9.83
CA PHE A 80 0.36 -20.57 -11.10
C PHE A 80 0.96 -19.17 -10.94
N ALA A 81 0.23 -18.26 -10.28
CA ALA A 81 0.69 -16.89 -10.07
C ALA A 81 1.96 -16.84 -9.19
N LEU A 82 2.03 -17.64 -8.13
CA LEU A 82 3.19 -17.77 -7.26
C LEU A 82 4.39 -18.33 -8.02
N ALA A 83 4.22 -19.42 -8.78
CA ALA A 83 5.29 -20.01 -9.56
C ALA A 83 5.84 -19.03 -10.61
N LEU A 84 4.95 -18.35 -11.35
CA LEU A 84 5.35 -17.35 -12.35
C LEU A 84 6.02 -16.15 -11.69
N GLY A 85 5.44 -15.60 -10.63
CA GLY A 85 5.98 -14.47 -9.89
C GLY A 85 7.34 -14.75 -9.25
N MET A 86 7.52 -15.92 -8.64
CA MET A 86 8.81 -16.35 -8.09
C MET A 86 9.86 -16.55 -9.19
N THR A 87 9.48 -17.13 -10.32
CA THR A 87 10.36 -17.25 -11.50
C THR A 87 10.81 -15.88 -11.98
N LEU A 88 9.88 -14.94 -12.20
CA LEU A 88 10.21 -13.58 -12.62
C LEU A 88 11.07 -12.84 -11.59
N SER A 89 10.84 -13.09 -10.30
CA SER A 89 11.62 -12.52 -9.20
C SER A 89 13.08 -12.95 -9.27
N LEU A 90 13.36 -14.22 -9.61
CA LEU A 90 14.72 -14.73 -9.80
C LEU A 90 15.41 -14.18 -11.05
N LEU A 91 14.66 -13.67 -12.01
CA LEU A 91 15.18 -13.13 -13.27
C LEU A 91 15.40 -11.62 -13.25
N ASN A 92 14.68 -10.89 -12.39
CA ASN A 92 14.74 -9.44 -12.32
C ASN A 92 14.42 -8.95 -10.91
N PRO A 93 15.32 -8.20 -10.26
CA PRO A 93 15.11 -7.75 -8.88
C PRO A 93 13.95 -6.74 -8.78
N VAL A 94 13.68 -5.93 -9.81
CA VAL A 94 12.54 -5.01 -9.82
C VAL A 94 11.24 -5.78 -9.91
N ALA A 95 11.20 -6.89 -10.68
CA ALA A 95 10.05 -7.78 -10.70
C ALA A 95 9.84 -8.44 -9.34
N ALA A 96 10.92 -8.81 -8.64
CA ALA A 96 10.86 -9.35 -7.29
C ALA A 96 10.23 -8.38 -6.28
N VAL A 97 10.68 -7.12 -6.26
CA VAL A 97 10.12 -6.09 -5.37
C VAL A 97 8.68 -5.73 -5.75
N SER A 98 8.37 -5.72 -7.05
CA SER A 98 7.00 -5.47 -7.53
C SER A 98 6.05 -6.63 -7.16
N PHE A 99 6.53 -7.86 -7.23
CA PHE A 99 5.78 -9.05 -6.83
C PHE A 99 5.59 -9.12 -5.31
N LEU A 100 6.61 -8.76 -4.54
CA LEU A 100 6.51 -8.58 -3.08
C LEU A 100 5.44 -7.53 -2.75
N SER A 101 5.50 -6.35 -3.38
CA SER A 101 4.52 -5.28 -3.20
C SER A 101 3.10 -5.76 -3.51
N ALA A 102 2.92 -6.51 -4.61
CA ALA A 102 1.62 -7.04 -5.00
C ALA A 102 1.02 -7.96 -3.93
N ASN A 103 1.84 -8.83 -3.33
CA ASN A 103 1.41 -9.73 -2.27
C ASN A 103 1.11 -9.00 -0.94
N PHE A 104 1.76 -7.86 -0.65
CA PHE A 104 1.39 -7.03 0.51
C PHE A 104 -0.01 -6.42 0.40
N PHE A 105 -0.52 -6.19 -0.83
CA PHE A 105 -1.90 -5.78 -1.05
C PHE A 105 -2.86 -6.96 -1.04
N LEU A 106 -2.56 -8.04 -1.76
CA LEU A 106 -3.49 -9.17 -1.92
C LEU A 106 -3.51 -10.14 -0.73
N ARG A 107 -2.45 -10.17 0.09
CA ARG A 107 -2.31 -10.88 1.36
C ARG A 107 -2.93 -12.29 1.35
N PRO A 108 -2.47 -13.19 0.46
CA PRO A 108 -3.02 -14.55 0.35
C PRO A 108 -3.02 -15.34 1.66
N TRP A 109 -2.08 -15.06 2.56
CA TRP A 109 -1.97 -15.67 3.88
C TRP A 109 -3.10 -15.31 4.85
N GLU A 110 -3.85 -14.25 4.58
CA GLU A 110 -5.06 -13.92 5.34
C GLU A 110 -6.33 -14.50 4.70
N LEU A 111 -6.28 -14.75 3.38
CA LEU A 111 -7.41 -15.28 2.61
C LEU A 111 -7.53 -16.81 2.71
N VAL A 112 -6.39 -17.49 2.82
CA VAL A 112 -6.31 -18.94 2.95
C VAL A 112 -5.59 -19.27 4.25
N PRO A 113 -6.25 -19.13 5.41
CA PRO A 113 -5.67 -19.51 6.69
C PRO A 113 -5.40 -21.03 6.74
N ASP A 114 -4.58 -21.45 7.71
CA ASP A 114 -4.29 -22.87 7.99
C ASP A 114 -3.60 -23.61 6.83
N ASN A 115 -2.73 -22.91 6.12
CA ASN A 115 -1.87 -23.46 5.08
C ASN A 115 -0.42 -23.02 5.29
N LEU A 116 0.46 -24.00 5.56
CA LEU A 116 1.88 -23.79 5.86
C LEU A 116 2.63 -22.99 4.79
N LEU A 117 2.25 -23.16 3.51
CA LEU A 117 2.85 -22.41 2.40
C LEU A 117 2.51 -20.92 2.50
N PHE A 118 1.24 -20.61 2.76
CA PHE A 118 0.79 -19.22 2.81
C PHE A 118 1.24 -18.52 4.08
N GLU A 119 1.23 -19.19 5.23
CA GLU A 119 1.72 -18.65 6.50
C GLU A 119 3.18 -18.14 6.40
N ASN A 120 4.04 -18.90 5.72
CA ASN A 120 5.46 -18.55 5.54
C ASN A 120 5.72 -17.66 4.31
N LEU A 121 4.69 -17.40 3.50
CA LEU A 121 4.84 -16.70 2.23
C LEU A 121 5.37 -15.26 2.37
N PRO A 122 4.94 -14.41 3.33
CA PRO A 122 5.48 -13.05 3.47
C PRO A 122 7.00 -13.04 3.65
N LYS A 123 7.49 -13.88 4.57
CA LYS A 123 8.92 -14.02 4.88
C LYS A 123 9.68 -14.60 3.69
N GLY A 124 9.12 -15.63 3.05
CA GLY A 124 9.70 -16.25 1.86
C GLY A 124 9.83 -15.30 0.67
N LEU A 125 8.81 -14.48 0.40
CA LEU A 125 8.85 -13.49 -0.67
C LEU A 125 9.80 -12.33 -0.37
N ALA A 126 9.87 -11.88 0.88
CA ALA A 126 10.84 -10.85 1.29
C ALA A 126 12.28 -11.37 1.14
N ALA A 127 12.55 -12.61 1.58
CA ALA A 127 13.83 -13.27 1.40
C ALA A 127 14.17 -13.44 -0.09
N LEU A 128 13.21 -13.88 -0.91
CA LEU A 128 13.38 -14.01 -2.35
C LEU A 128 13.74 -12.69 -3.02
N ALA A 129 13.07 -11.59 -2.65
CA ALA A 129 13.36 -10.27 -3.19
C ALA A 129 14.75 -9.76 -2.76
N LEU A 130 15.14 -9.97 -1.50
CA LEU A 130 16.49 -9.67 -1.00
C LEU A 130 17.56 -10.48 -1.72
N LEU A 131 17.37 -11.80 -1.85
CA LEU A 131 18.30 -12.69 -2.54
C LEU A 131 18.41 -12.33 -4.02
N SER A 132 17.30 -12.02 -4.69
CA SER A 132 17.32 -11.56 -6.07
C SER A 132 18.11 -10.27 -6.23
N TRP A 133 17.88 -9.28 -5.36
CA TRP A 133 18.63 -8.02 -5.37
C TRP A 133 20.14 -8.25 -5.13
N LEU A 134 20.51 -9.04 -4.12
CA LEU A 134 21.91 -9.36 -3.81
C LEU A 134 22.59 -10.11 -4.96
N TRP A 135 21.95 -11.16 -5.48
CA TRP A 135 22.47 -11.99 -6.57
C TRP A 135 22.77 -11.15 -7.81
N HIS A 136 21.81 -10.35 -8.26
CA HIS A 136 22.00 -9.49 -9.44
C HIS A 136 23.00 -8.37 -9.19
N GLY A 137 23.06 -7.82 -7.98
CA GLY A 137 24.06 -6.84 -7.60
C GLY A 137 25.48 -7.40 -7.67
N LEU A 138 25.69 -8.59 -7.12
CA LEU A 138 26.98 -9.28 -7.10
C LEU A 138 27.42 -9.71 -8.50
N LEU A 139 26.55 -10.39 -9.26
CA LEU A 139 26.85 -10.86 -10.62
C LEU A 139 27.25 -9.72 -11.55
N ASN A 140 26.53 -8.60 -11.48
CA ASN A 140 26.81 -7.46 -12.34
C ASN A 140 27.93 -6.56 -11.81
N ARG A 141 28.55 -6.89 -10.66
CA ARG A 141 29.51 -6.06 -9.92
C ARG A 141 29.00 -4.62 -9.71
N LYS A 142 27.68 -4.49 -9.52
CA LYS A 142 26.95 -3.22 -9.38
C LYS A 142 26.22 -3.14 -8.04
N LEU A 143 26.57 -3.99 -7.07
CA LEU A 143 26.01 -3.92 -5.73
C LEU A 143 26.47 -2.61 -5.07
N GLN A 144 25.64 -1.58 -5.19
CA GLN A 144 25.81 -0.31 -4.52
C GLN A 144 24.64 -0.13 -3.57
N ILE A 145 24.93 -0.26 -2.27
CA ILE A 145 23.97 0.04 -1.22
C ILE A 145 23.87 1.56 -1.12
N SER A 146 22.71 2.11 -1.49
CA SER A 146 22.47 3.54 -1.42
C SER A 146 21.88 3.88 -0.05
N LEU A 147 22.76 4.19 0.92
CA LEU A 147 22.38 4.79 2.20
C LEU A 147 22.05 6.28 2.04
N SER A 148 21.08 6.58 1.19
CA SER A 148 20.60 7.94 0.95
C SER A 148 20.04 8.55 2.24
N GLY A 149 20.15 9.87 2.41
CA GLY A 149 19.56 10.59 3.55
C GLY A 149 18.09 10.21 3.84
N PRO A 150 17.22 10.08 2.83
CA PRO A 150 15.86 9.58 3.02
C PRO A 150 15.76 8.16 3.63
N LEU A 151 16.68 7.25 3.30
CA LEU A 151 16.69 5.90 3.87
C LEU A 151 17.19 5.93 5.32
N LEU A 152 18.23 6.73 5.60
CA LEU A 152 18.74 6.93 6.96
C LEU A 152 17.67 7.54 7.87
N LEU A 153 16.87 8.48 7.36
CA LEU A 153 15.74 9.05 8.10
C LEU A 153 14.69 7.99 8.44
N LEU A 154 14.37 7.09 7.50
CA LEU A 154 13.44 5.99 7.76
C LEU A 154 14.01 4.99 8.78
N LEU A 155 15.29 4.64 8.65
CA LEU A 155 15.97 3.78 9.62
C LEU A 155 15.99 4.39 11.01
N PHE A 156 16.24 5.70 11.10
CA PHE A 156 16.21 6.45 12.35
C PHE A 156 14.81 6.46 12.97
N PHE A 157 13.77 6.63 12.16
CA PHE A 157 12.38 6.50 12.63
C PHE A 157 12.09 5.12 13.21
N VAL A 158 12.44 4.06 12.49
CA VAL A 158 12.22 2.68 12.96
C VAL A 158 13.03 2.41 14.23
N PHE A 159 14.30 2.81 14.27
CA PHE A 159 15.13 2.73 15.47
C PHE A 159 14.46 3.43 16.66
N TRP A 160 13.93 4.64 16.44
CA TRP A 160 13.23 5.38 17.49
C TRP A 160 12.00 4.63 17.99
N LEU A 161 11.21 3.97 17.13
CA LEU A 161 10.05 3.17 17.57
C LEU A 161 10.47 2.05 18.54
N TYR A 162 11.52 1.28 18.21
CA TYR A 162 12.03 0.24 19.11
C TYR A 162 12.61 0.81 20.40
N PHE A 163 13.35 1.92 20.31
CA PHE A 163 13.96 2.55 21.46
C PHE A 163 12.91 3.15 22.40
N ALA A 164 11.91 3.84 21.87
CA ALA A 164 10.81 4.42 22.62
C ALA A 164 9.97 3.34 23.31
N ASP A 165 9.67 2.24 22.62
CA ASP A 165 8.91 1.12 23.18
C ASP A 165 9.67 0.40 24.30
N PHE A 166 10.99 0.23 24.15
CA PHE A 166 11.87 -0.26 25.22
C PHE A 166 11.87 0.69 26.41
N ALA A 167 12.03 1.99 26.18
CA ALA A 167 12.05 3.02 27.23
C ALA A 167 10.69 3.17 27.95
N ALA A 168 9.59 2.89 27.25
CA ALA A 168 8.24 2.83 27.83
C ALA A 168 7.98 1.56 28.67
N GLY A 169 8.92 0.60 28.69
CA GLY A 169 8.79 -0.64 29.43
C GLY A 169 7.86 -1.67 28.78
N ASN A 170 7.65 -1.58 27.45
CA ASN A 170 6.73 -2.43 26.69
C ASN A 170 7.36 -3.42 25.67
N PRO A 171 8.65 -3.80 25.72
CA PRO A 171 9.28 -4.55 24.63
C PRO A 171 8.68 -5.95 24.41
N GLN A 172 8.02 -6.53 25.42
CA GLN A 172 7.39 -7.86 25.31
C GLN A 172 6.21 -7.86 24.36
N ASP A 173 5.42 -6.79 24.32
CA ASP A 173 4.24 -6.66 23.46
C ASP A 173 4.55 -5.82 22.21
N GLY A 174 5.31 -4.72 22.36
CA GLY A 174 5.55 -3.77 21.28
C GLY A 174 6.52 -4.27 20.23
N TRP A 175 7.58 -5.01 20.59
CA TRP A 175 8.54 -5.51 19.60
C TRP A 175 7.95 -6.58 18.67
N PRO A 176 7.18 -7.59 19.16
CA PRO A 176 6.45 -8.49 18.26
C PRO A 176 5.55 -7.73 17.27
N TYR A 177 4.82 -6.72 17.76
CA TYR A 177 3.95 -5.89 16.92
C TYR A 177 4.74 -5.11 15.84
N LEU A 178 5.87 -4.49 16.21
CA LEU A 178 6.77 -3.81 15.26
C LEU A 178 7.43 -4.80 14.27
N ASN A 179 7.78 -6.00 14.72
CA ASN A 179 8.35 -7.06 13.88
C ASN A 179 7.35 -7.55 12.84
N GLU A 180 6.07 -7.61 13.19
CA GLU A 180 5.00 -8.06 12.30
C GLU A 180 4.65 -7.00 11.25
N LEU A 181 4.59 -5.72 11.64
CA LEU A 181 4.06 -4.66 10.78
C LEU A 181 5.14 -3.75 10.17
N ILE A 182 6.08 -3.25 10.99
CA ILE A 182 7.08 -2.26 10.57
C ILE A 182 8.28 -2.91 9.88
N LEU A 183 8.81 -4.04 10.36
CA LEU A 183 9.98 -4.65 9.71
C LEU A 183 9.72 -5.05 8.25
N PRO A 184 8.58 -5.69 7.89
CA PRO A 184 8.33 -6.03 6.50
C PRO A 184 8.16 -4.78 5.62
N ALA A 185 7.57 -3.71 6.18
CA ALA A 185 7.47 -2.41 5.51
C ALA A 185 8.85 -1.75 5.31
N LEU A 186 9.76 -1.85 6.28
CA LEU A 186 11.13 -1.35 6.18
C LEU A 186 11.91 -2.12 5.12
N VAL A 187 11.84 -3.45 5.10
CA VAL A 187 12.48 -4.29 4.09
C VAL A 187 11.95 -3.94 2.69
N LEU A 188 10.64 -3.79 2.54
CA LEU A 188 10.02 -3.37 1.29
C LEU A 188 10.54 -1.99 0.86
N ALA A 189 10.54 -0.99 1.75
CA ALA A 189 11.00 0.35 1.45
C ALA A 189 12.50 0.38 1.07
N PHE A 190 13.34 -0.35 1.81
CA PHE A 190 14.76 -0.52 1.52
C PHE A 190 14.96 -1.10 0.12
N LEU A 191 14.25 -2.18 -0.21
CA LEU A 191 14.35 -2.85 -1.50
C LEU A 191 13.90 -1.95 -2.65
N VAL A 192 12.77 -1.25 -2.51
CA VAL A 192 12.30 -0.28 -3.51
C VAL A 192 13.36 0.79 -3.76
N MET A 193 13.88 1.41 -2.70
CA MET A 193 14.88 2.47 -2.79
C MET A 193 16.25 1.99 -3.29
N ASN A 194 16.57 0.71 -3.19
CA ASN A 194 17.85 0.15 -3.65
C ASN A 194 17.79 -0.55 -5.00
N THR A 195 16.59 -0.88 -5.48
CA THR A 195 16.38 -1.66 -6.71
C THR A 195 15.83 -0.81 -7.85
N VAL A 196 14.88 0.09 -7.58
CA VAL A 196 14.23 0.91 -8.60
C VAL A 196 15.10 2.13 -8.90
N ARG A 197 15.57 2.25 -10.13
CA ARG A 197 16.48 3.31 -10.60
C ARG A 197 16.00 4.03 -11.84
N THR A 198 15.19 3.39 -12.68
CA THR A 198 14.77 3.96 -13.97
C THR A 198 13.26 4.21 -14.05
N LYS A 199 12.83 5.10 -14.95
CA LYS A 199 11.41 5.37 -15.18
C LYS A 199 10.62 4.10 -15.56
N PRO A 200 11.11 3.20 -16.45
CA PRO A 200 10.42 1.94 -16.76
C PRO A 200 10.27 0.98 -15.56
N GLU A 201 11.27 0.93 -14.67
CA GLU A 201 11.24 0.11 -13.46
C GLU A 201 10.20 0.62 -12.47
N LEU A 202 10.15 1.95 -12.28
CA LEU A 202 9.13 2.59 -11.46
C LEU A 202 7.72 2.34 -12.02
N GLU A 203 7.54 2.38 -13.33
CA GLU A 203 6.26 2.05 -13.96
C GLU A 203 5.86 0.60 -13.75
N MET A 204 6.82 -0.33 -13.71
CA MET A 204 6.56 -1.74 -13.40
C MET A 204 6.09 -1.88 -11.95
N LEU A 205 6.76 -1.25 -10.99
CA LEU A 205 6.35 -1.24 -9.59
C LEU A 205 4.98 -0.57 -9.40
N THR A 206 4.79 0.62 -9.99
CA THR A 206 3.53 1.37 -9.91
C THR A 206 2.37 0.57 -10.50
N GLY A 207 2.61 -0.10 -11.64
CA GLY A 207 1.61 -0.96 -12.28
C GLY A 207 1.23 -2.14 -11.40
N ALA A 208 2.22 -2.81 -10.81
CA ALA A 208 1.99 -3.91 -9.88
C ALA A 208 1.16 -3.47 -8.67
N VAL A 209 1.53 -2.35 -8.03
CA VAL A 209 0.79 -1.75 -6.91
C VAL A 209 -0.65 -1.41 -7.30
N THR A 210 -0.86 -0.79 -8.48
CA THR A 210 -2.21 -0.42 -8.92
C THR A 210 -3.08 -1.63 -9.24
N LEU A 211 -2.53 -2.66 -9.87
CA LEU A 211 -3.26 -3.89 -10.21
C LEU A 211 -3.59 -4.70 -8.95
N SER A 212 -2.62 -4.90 -8.06
CA SER A 212 -2.83 -5.65 -6.82
C SER A 212 -3.79 -4.94 -5.87
N ALA A 213 -3.71 -3.61 -5.75
CA ALA A 213 -4.67 -2.85 -4.97
C ALA A 213 -6.07 -2.88 -5.58
N SER A 214 -6.18 -2.83 -6.92
CA SER A 214 -7.49 -3.01 -7.59
C SER A 214 -8.06 -4.41 -7.31
N GLY A 215 -7.19 -5.43 -7.24
CA GLY A 215 -7.57 -6.78 -6.85
C GLY A 215 -8.07 -6.89 -5.42
N LEU A 216 -7.37 -6.27 -4.47
CA LEU A 216 -7.81 -6.14 -3.08
C LEU A 216 -9.21 -5.51 -3.01
N ILE A 217 -9.42 -4.37 -3.67
CA ILE A 217 -10.70 -3.66 -3.66
C ILE A 217 -11.82 -4.48 -4.32
N THR A 218 -11.51 -5.21 -5.40
CA THR A 218 -12.48 -6.09 -6.06
C THR A 218 -12.84 -7.27 -5.18
N SER A 219 -11.86 -7.90 -4.53
CA SER A 219 -12.09 -8.96 -3.55
C SER A 219 -12.92 -8.47 -2.36
N ALA A 220 -12.66 -7.27 -1.85
CA ALA A 220 -13.48 -6.68 -0.79
C ALA A 220 -14.93 -6.46 -1.23
N LEU A 221 -15.16 -5.97 -2.45
CA LEU A 221 -16.52 -5.81 -3.00
C LEU A 221 -17.24 -7.16 -3.11
N VAL A 222 -16.56 -8.17 -3.66
CA VAL A 222 -17.08 -9.53 -3.78
C VAL A 222 -17.47 -10.06 -2.40
N GLN A 223 -16.55 -9.98 -1.42
CA GLN A 223 -16.81 -10.43 -0.06
C GLN A 223 -17.99 -9.70 0.58
N THR A 224 -18.03 -8.37 0.44
CA THR A 224 -19.09 -7.53 1.01
C THR A 224 -20.46 -7.95 0.48
N HIS A 225 -20.58 -8.22 -0.82
CA HIS A 225 -21.84 -8.67 -1.43
C HIS A 225 -22.22 -10.13 -1.10
N GLN A 226 -21.28 -10.93 -0.60
CA GLN A 226 -21.57 -12.28 -0.11
C GLN A 226 -22.11 -12.29 1.33
N ILE A 227 -21.95 -11.20 2.07
CA ILE A 227 -22.42 -11.06 3.46
C ILE A 227 -23.80 -10.38 3.45
N GLN A 228 -24.85 -11.09 3.88
CA GLN A 228 -26.24 -10.64 3.77
C GLN A 228 -26.55 -9.34 4.52
N ASP A 229 -25.82 -9.02 5.60
CA ASP A 229 -26.03 -7.84 6.44
C ASP A 229 -24.92 -6.78 6.32
N ALA A 230 -24.04 -6.88 5.32
CA ALA A 230 -22.94 -5.94 5.19
C ALA A 230 -23.44 -4.55 4.77
N GLN A 231 -23.39 -3.60 5.72
CA GLN A 231 -23.77 -2.20 5.48
C GLN A 231 -22.63 -1.37 4.89
N ARG A 232 -21.40 -1.87 4.93
CA ARG A 232 -20.18 -1.17 4.48
C ARG A 232 -19.23 -2.14 3.82
N LEU A 233 -18.32 -1.60 3.02
CA LEU A 233 -17.23 -2.36 2.42
C LEU A 233 -16.37 -3.01 3.50
N GLU A 234 -16.27 -4.33 3.52
CA GLU A 234 -15.47 -5.07 4.51
C GLU A 234 -14.70 -6.21 3.84
N MET A 235 -13.55 -6.54 4.42
CA MET A 235 -12.70 -7.63 3.98
C MET A 235 -12.09 -8.38 5.17
N VAL A 236 -11.63 -9.61 4.97
CA VAL A 236 -10.83 -10.31 5.98
C VAL A 236 -9.40 -9.75 6.02
N GLY A 237 -8.81 -9.71 7.21
CA GLY A 237 -7.37 -9.46 7.39
C GLY A 237 -7.00 -8.03 7.78
N LEU A 238 -5.72 -7.68 7.67
CA LEU A 238 -5.19 -6.40 8.17
C LEU A 238 -5.83 -5.18 7.49
N LEU A 239 -6.17 -5.30 6.20
CA LEU A 239 -6.85 -4.25 5.43
C LEU A 239 -8.37 -4.48 5.41
N GLY A 240 -8.90 -5.18 6.41
CA GLY A 240 -10.29 -5.62 6.44
C GLY A 240 -11.31 -4.51 6.69
N ASN A 241 -10.90 -3.42 7.35
CA ASN A 241 -11.81 -2.33 7.67
C ASN A 241 -12.13 -1.49 6.42
N SER A 242 -13.42 -1.17 6.25
CA SER A 242 -13.95 -0.19 5.29
C SER A 242 -13.08 1.07 5.11
N ASN A 243 -12.57 1.62 6.20
CA ASN A 243 -11.79 2.84 6.15
C ASN A 243 -10.38 2.63 5.55
N ASP A 244 -9.77 1.48 5.80
CA ASP A 244 -8.43 1.15 5.34
C ASP A 244 -8.46 0.89 3.82
N LEU A 245 -9.48 0.16 3.36
CA LEU A 245 -9.78 -0.04 1.93
C LEU A 245 -10.04 1.29 1.20
N ALA A 246 -10.77 2.21 1.85
CA ALA A 246 -11.00 3.54 1.31
C ALA A 246 -9.70 4.35 1.18
N ALA A 247 -8.79 4.24 2.15
CA ALA A 247 -7.50 4.89 2.11
C ALA A 247 -6.53 4.27 1.09
N VAL A 248 -6.55 2.94 0.92
CA VAL A 248 -5.86 2.27 -0.20
C VAL A 248 -6.37 2.82 -1.53
N THR A 249 -7.69 2.95 -1.68
CA THR A 249 -8.31 3.53 -2.87
C THR A 249 -7.83 4.97 -3.10
N ALA A 250 -7.85 5.81 -2.06
CA ALA A 250 -7.41 7.20 -2.13
C ALA A 250 -5.92 7.34 -2.51
N LEU A 251 -5.05 6.44 -2.02
CA LEU A 251 -3.62 6.41 -2.37
C LEU A 251 -3.40 6.00 -3.84
N VAL A 252 -4.10 4.95 -4.28
CA VAL A 252 -3.81 4.28 -5.55
C VAL A 252 -4.49 4.94 -6.74
N LEU A 253 -5.64 5.59 -6.55
CA LEU A 253 -6.41 6.17 -7.66
C LEU A 253 -5.59 7.18 -8.50
N PRO A 254 -4.82 8.13 -7.94
CA PRO A 254 -3.96 8.99 -8.75
C PRO A 254 -2.88 8.22 -9.53
N LEU A 255 -2.33 7.14 -8.96
CA LEU A 255 -1.35 6.28 -9.60
C LEU A 255 -1.96 5.51 -10.77
N LEU A 256 -3.18 4.98 -10.60
CA LEU A 256 -3.94 4.30 -11.65
C LEU A 256 -4.22 5.25 -12.83
N LEU A 257 -4.71 6.46 -12.54
CA LEU A 257 -5.02 7.46 -13.57
C LEU A 257 -3.78 7.91 -14.35
N SER A 258 -2.58 7.80 -13.78
CA SER A 258 -1.32 8.09 -14.48
C SER A 258 -1.10 7.21 -15.72
N PHE A 259 -1.73 6.03 -15.78
CA PHE A 259 -1.65 5.12 -16.93
C PHE A 259 -2.56 5.55 -18.10
N LEU A 260 -3.49 6.49 -17.93
CA LEU A 260 -4.33 7.01 -19.03
C LEU A 260 -3.50 7.81 -20.05
N GLY A 261 -2.47 8.52 -19.59
CA GLY A 261 -1.59 9.33 -20.43
C GLY A 261 -0.44 8.56 -21.07
N LYS A 262 -0.29 7.27 -20.79
CA LYS A 262 0.87 6.46 -21.18
C LYS A 262 0.51 5.42 -22.25
N GLY A 263 1.45 5.10 -23.15
CA GLY A 263 1.33 3.98 -24.10
C GLY A 263 0.42 4.23 -25.31
N LYS A 264 0.13 3.16 -26.06
CA LYS A 264 -0.69 3.22 -27.29
C LYS A 264 -2.15 3.52 -26.94
N ARG A 265 -2.78 4.40 -27.73
CA ARG A 265 -4.22 4.68 -27.66
C ARG A 265 -4.98 3.44 -28.15
N SER A 266 -5.63 2.74 -27.23
CA SER A 266 -6.45 1.56 -27.51
C SER A 266 -7.77 1.70 -26.77
N LEU A 267 -8.88 1.49 -27.46
CA LEU A 267 -10.21 1.57 -26.86
C LEU A 267 -10.35 0.56 -25.72
N ALA A 268 -9.89 -0.67 -25.90
CA ALA A 268 -9.92 -1.72 -24.87
C ALA A 268 -9.14 -1.30 -23.62
N ARG A 269 -7.97 -0.66 -23.79
CA ARG A 269 -7.19 -0.12 -22.67
C ARG A 269 -7.95 0.96 -21.91
N TYR A 270 -8.53 1.92 -22.62
CA TYR A 270 -9.29 3.00 -22.00
C TYR A 270 -10.56 2.50 -21.32
N ALA A 271 -11.25 1.52 -21.92
CA ALA A 271 -12.41 0.86 -21.33
C ALA A 271 -12.01 0.13 -20.03
N ALA A 272 -10.93 -0.64 -20.03
CA ALA A 272 -10.44 -1.34 -18.84
C ALA A 272 -10.03 -0.38 -17.72
N LEU A 273 -9.25 0.67 -18.02
CA LEU A 273 -8.85 1.67 -17.02
C LEU A 273 -10.05 2.43 -16.45
N THR A 274 -11.02 2.78 -17.31
CA THR A 274 -12.26 3.43 -16.87
C THR A 274 -13.08 2.50 -15.98
N ALA A 275 -13.23 1.23 -16.35
CA ALA A 275 -13.96 0.24 -15.56
C ALA A 275 -13.34 0.05 -14.16
N ILE A 276 -12.01 -0.11 -14.08
CA ILE A 276 -11.31 -0.23 -12.80
C ILE A 276 -11.47 1.06 -11.96
N THR A 277 -11.36 2.23 -12.60
CA THR A 277 -11.54 3.52 -11.91
C THR A 277 -12.95 3.63 -11.32
N LEU A 278 -13.98 3.30 -12.09
CA LEU A 278 -15.37 3.33 -11.63
C LEU A 278 -15.62 2.33 -10.50
N LEU A 279 -15.03 1.13 -10.59
CA LEU A 279 -15.10 0.12 -9.52
C LEU A 279 -14.44 0.62 -8.23
N MET A 280 -13.28 1.27 -8.30
CA MET A 280 -12.63 1.88 -7.14
C MET A 280 -13.47 3.02 -6.54
N LEU A 281 -14.08 3.87 -7.37
CA LEU A 281 -14.97 4.93 -6.91
C LEU A 281 -16.24 4.37 -6.24
N TYR A 282 -16.79 3.28 -6.77
CA TYR A 282 -17.91 2.57 -6.16
C TYR A 282 -17.54 1.98 -4.80
N ALA A 283 -16.39 1.32 -4.68
CA ALA A 283 -15.89 0.82 -3.40
C ALA A 283 -15.66 1.96 -2.38
N LEU A 284 -15.11 3.09 -2.83
CA LEU A 284 -14.93 4.27 -1.99
C LEU A 284 -16.27 4.81 -1.48
N TRP A 285 -17.30 4.82 -2.31
CA TRP A 285 -18.66 5.19 -1.90
C TRP A 285 -19.22 4.20 -0.87
N LEU A 286 -19.14 2.90 -1.15
CA LEU A 286 -19.63 1.83 -0.26
C LEU A 286 -18.87 1.77 1.08
N SER A 287 -17.62 2.24 1.12
CA SER A 287 -16.86 2.34 2.37
C SER A 287 -17.47 3.32 3.37
N GLN A 288 -18.26 4.29 2.91
CA GLN A 288 -18.77 5.42 3.70
C GLN A 288 -17.70 6.23 4.45
N SER A 289 -16.41 6.12 4.07
CA SER A 289 -15.30 6.83 4.73
C SER A 289 -15.26 8.31 4.33
N ARG A 290 -15.77 9.19 5.20
CA ARG A 290 -15.76 10.66 4.99
C ARG A 290 -14.34 11.21 4.78
N GLY A 291 -13.37 10.72 5.56
CA GLY A 291 -11.97 11.15 5.46
C GLY A 291 -11.34 10.80 4.10
N ALA A 292 -11.63 9.61 3.57
CA ALA A 292 -11.12 9.19 2.27
C ALA A 292 -11.83 9.89 1.08
N ARG A 293 -13.12 10.17 1.21
CA ARG A 293 -13.85 10.99 0.21
C ARG A 293 -13.33 12.42 0.17
N LEU A 294 -13.14 13.05 1.33
CA LEU A 294 -12.54 14.37 1.45
C LEU A 294 -11.12 14.41 0.90
N SER A 295 -10.32 13.37 1.17
CA SER A 295 -8.94 13.32 0.68
C SER A 295 -8.85 13.23 -0.84
N LEU A 296 -9.71 12.43 -1.47
CA LEU A 296 -9.81 12.38 -2.92
C LEU A 296 -10.27 13.73 -3.51
N PHE A 297 -11.25 14.38 -2.88
CA PHE A 297 -11.68 15.72 -3.28
C PHE A 297 -10.53 16.74 -3.23
N LEU A 298 -9.75 16.76 -2.15
CA LEU A 298 -8.60 17.65 -2.03
C LEU A 298 -7.50 17.34 -3.06
N ALA A 299 -7.31 16.07 -3.42
CA ALA A 299 -6.42 15.72 -4.52
C ALA A 299 -6.95 16.22 -5.88
N LEU A 300 -8.25 16.16 -6.15
CA LEU A 300 -8.86 16.73 -7.36
C LEU A 300 -8.73 18.26 -7.41
N VAL A 301 -8.94 18.94 -6.28
CA VAL A 301 -8.73 20.39 -6.15
C VAL A 301 -7.27 20.74 -6.42
N ALA A 302 -6.33 20.02 -5.79
CA ALA A 302 -4.91 20.20 -6.05
C ALA A 302 -4.56 19.94 -7.53
N TYR A 303 -5.19 18.94 -8.16
CA TYR A 303 -4.98 18.68 -9.57
C TYR A 303 -5.41 19.87 -10.44
N ALA A 304 -6.62 20.40 -10.17
CA ALA A 304 -7.16 21.56 -10.86
C ALA A 304 -6.25 22.80 -10.68
N LEU A 305 -5.83 23.08 -9.44
CA LEU A 305 -5.00 24.25 -9.11
C LEU A 305 -3.60 24.20 -9.75
N PHE A 306 -2.96 23.03 -9.78
CA PHE A 306 -1.54 22.95 -10.13
C PHE A 306 -1.24 22.44 -11.54
N PHE A 307 -2.19 21.77 -12.20
CA PHE A 307 -1.95 21.17 -13.53
C PHE A 307 -2.90 21.66 -14.61
N THR A 308 -3.93 22.44 -14.28
CA THR A 308 -4.77 23.07 -15.30
C THR A 308 -4.35 24.53 -15.51
N LYS A 309 -4.24 24.99 -16.77
CA LYS A 309 -4.00 26.41 -17.04
C LYS A 309 -5.15 27.22 -16.43
N PHE A 310 -4.83 28.15 -15.51
CA PHE A 310 -5.79 29.05 -14.88
C PHE A 310 -6.60 29.79 -15.95
N SER A 311 -7.90 29.55 -15.98
CA SER A 311 -8.86 30.39 -16.67
C SER A 311 -10.10 30.51 -15.79
N LEU A 312 -10.75 31.67 -15.81
CA LEU A 312 -11.97 31.92 -15.02
C LEU A 312 -13.00 30.79 -15.23
N ARG A 313 -13.11 30.31 -16.48
CA ARG A 313 -13.96 29.19 -16.88
C ARG A 313 -13.61 27.88 -16.16
N LYS A 314 -12.32 27.56 -15.97
CA LYS A 314 -11.92 26.35 -15.24
C LYS A 314 -12.11 26.48 -13.74
N ILE A 315 -11.91 27.66 -13.17
CA ILE A 315 -12.24 27.91 -11.76
C ILE A 315 -13.73 27.71 -11.52
N LEU A 316 -14.58 28.26 -12.39
CA LEU A 316 -16.02 28.04 -12.37
C LEU A 316 -16.38 26.56 -12.54
N ILE A 317 -15.74 25.83 -13.48
CA ILE A 317 -15.97 24.39 -13.66
C ILE A 317 -15.52 23.58 -12.44
N THR A 318 -14.36 23.86 -11.86
CA THR A 318 -13.87 23.19 -10.65
C THR A 318 -14.73 23.53 -9.44
N ALA A 319 -15.21 24.76 -9.31
CA ALA A 319 -16.15 25.17 -8.26
C ALA A 319 -17.51 24.47 -8.42
N VAL A 320 -18.05 24.40 -9.65
CA VAL A 320 -19.31 23.71 -9.95
C VAL A 320 -19.18 22.20 -9.77
N LEU A 321 -18.09 21.58 -10.24
CA LEU A 321 -17.80 20.16 -9.99
C LEU A 321 -17.60 19.89 -8.51
N GLY A 322 -16.92 20.79 -7.80
CA GLY A 322 -16.78 20.70 -6.35
C GLY A 322 -18.14 20.76 -5.66
N LEU A 323 -19.00 21.69 -6.07
CA LEU A 323 -20.37 21.81 -5.56
C LEU A 323 -21.23 20.58 -5.88
N ALA A 324 -21.09 20.01 -7.08
CA ALA A 324 -21.80 18.81 -7.52
C ALA A 324 -21.29 17.52 -6.84
N ILE A 325 -20.04 17.52 -6.35
CA ILE A 325 -19.44 16.44 -5.57
C ILE A 325 -19.78 16.57 -4.08
N LEU A 326 -20.22 17.75 -3.58
CA LEU A 326 -20.61 17.92 -2.16
C LEU A 326 -21.66 16.88 -1.71
N PRO A 327 -22.76 16.60 -2.43
CA PRO A 327 -23.68 15.54 -2.05
C PRO A 327 -23.00 14.18 -1.96
N PHE A 328 -22.03 13.87 -2.82
CA PHE A 328 -21.24 12.64 -2.75
C PHE A 328 -20.27 12.61 -1.57
N LEU A 329 -19.75 13.76 -1.10
CA LEU A 329 -18.88 13.84 0.08
C LEU A 329 -19.65 13.72 1.40
N PHE A 330 -20.87 14.26 1.43
CA PHE A 330 -21.68 14.40 2.64
C PHE A 330 -22.84 13.40 2.72
N SER A 331 -23.20 12.72 1.63
CA SER A 331 -24.20 11.65 1.67
C SER A 331 -23.71 10.53 2.59
N THR A 332 -24.57 10.15 3.52
CA THR A 332 -24.36 9.03 4.42
C THR A 332 -25.72 8.52 4.81
N ASP A 333 -25.92 7.21 4.73
CA ASP A 333 -27.15 6.57 5.23
C ASP A 333 -27.17 6.45 6.76
N ARG A 334 -26.32 7.23 7.45
CA ARG A 334 -26.21 7.21 8.91
C ARG A 334 -27.20 8.20 9.49
N ARG A 335 -27.91 7.79 10.54
CA ARG A 335 -28.79 8.68 11.29
C ARG A 335 -27.98 9.84 11.89
N SER A 336 -28.56 11.02 11.96
CA SER A 336 -27.91 12.24 12.50
C SER A 336 -27.38 12.05 13.92
N GLU A 337 -28.04 11.23 14.74
CA GLU A 337 -27.62 10.85 16.09
C GLU A 337 -26.34 9.99 16.10
N ASP A 338 -26.20 9.05 15.14
CA ASP A 338 -24.97 8.27 14.99
C ASP A 338 -23.78 9.15 14.55
N LEU A 339 -24.06 10.23 13.80
CA LEU A 339 -23.04 11.19 13.37
C LEU A 339 -22.50 12.03 14.53
N SER A 340 -23.38 12.54 15.41
CA SER A 340 -22.97 13.34 16.56
C SER A 340 -22.19 12.48 17.56
N ALA A 341 -22.66 11.26 17.84
CA ALA A 341 -21.93 10.28 18.65
C ALA A 341 -20.55 9.96 18.05
N SER A 342 -20.45 9.68 16.74
CA SER A 342 -19.18 9.39 16.06
C SER A 342 -18.20 10.58 16.07
N THR A 343 -18.68 11.82 16.09
CA THR A 343 -17.83 13.01 16.13
C THR A 343 -17.31 13.28 17.54
N GLN A 344 -18.16 13.12 18.55
CA GLN A 344 -17.76 13.20 19.97
C GLN A 344 -16.77 12.10 20.36
N ALA A 345 -16.97 10.88 19.84
CA ALA A 345 -16.03 9.77 19.96
C ALA A 345 -14.62 10.14 19.48
N ARG A 346 -14.51 10.71 18.27
CA ARG A 346 -13.22 11.14 17.71
C ARG A 346 -12.51 12.19 18.56
N LEU A 347 -13.26 13.15 19.12
CA LEU A 347 -12.67 14.14 20.02
C LEU A 347 -12.11 13.46 21.28
N SER A 348 -12.83 12.47 21.82
CA SER A 348 -12.40 11.69 22.98
C SER A 348 -11.09 10.93 22.70
N TYR A 349 -10.96 10.35 21.50
CA TYR A 349 -9.70 9.73 21.05
C TYR A 349 -8.57 10.75 21.02
N VAL A 350 -8.75 11.89 20.35
CA VAL A 350 -7.71 12.92 20.28
C VAL A 350 -7.29 13.41 21.68
N VAL A 351 -8.25 13.65 22.57
CA VAL A 351 -7.97 14.06 23.96
C VAL A 351 -7.22 12.98 24.73
N ALA A 352 -7.59 11.71 24.59
CA ALA A 352 -6.88 10.60 25.23
C ALA A 352 -5.41 10.55 24.78
N GLY A 353 -5.15 10.65 23.47
CA GLY A 353 -3.79 10.68 22.94
C GLY A 353 -2.96 11.87 23.43
N TRP A 354 -3.56 13.05 23.54
CA TRP A 354 -2.90 14.20 24.17
C TRP A 354 -2.60 13.99 25.65
N ARG A 355 -3.50 13.37 26.40
CA ARG A 355 -3.26 13.05 27.82
C ARG A 355 -2.17 11.99 28.00
N MET A 356 -2.12 10.96 27.15
CA MET A 356 -1.01 9.99 27.12
C MET A 356 0.33 10.68 26.83
N THR A 357 0.34 11.64 25.90
CA THR A 357 1.54 12.40 25.56
C THR A 357 1.94 13.35 26.68
N ALA A 358 0.98 13.99 27.35
CA ALA A 358 1.26 14.88 28.48
C ALA A 358 1.89 14.13 29.66
N THR A 359 1.53 12.86 29.86
CA THR A 359 2.16 12.02 30.89
C THR A 359 3.49 11.40 30.45
N HIS A 360 3.63 11.07 29.16
CA HIS A 360 4.83 10.42 28.60
C HIS A 360 5.34 11.13 27.32
N PRO A 361 5.88 12.36 27.43
CA PRO A 361 6.11 13.22 26.26
C PRO A 361 7.21 12.74 25.31
N PHE A 362 8.23 12.05 25.81
CA PHE A 362 9.40 11.67 25.01
C PHE A 362 9.28 10.29 24.39
N PHE A 363 8.79 9.30 25.13
CA PHE A 363 8.77 7.90 24.70
C PHE A 363 7.36 7.35 24.46
N GLY A 364 6.32 8.11 24.82
CA GLY A 364 4.94 7.64 24.75
C GLY A 364 4.65 6.50 25.73
N VAL A 365 3.50 5.87 25.56
CA VAL A 365 3.02 4.78 26.43
C VAL A 365 3.40 3.38 25.93
N GLY A 366 4.22 3.28 24.88
CA GLY A 366 4.57 2.03 24.21
C GLY A 366 3.69 1.73 22.99
N VAL A 367 4.28 1.09 21.99
CA VAL A 367 3.63 0.73 20.73
C VAL A 367 2.58 -0.36 20.97
N GLY A 368 1.36 -0.14 20.43
CA GLY A 368 0.23 -1.03 20.64
C GLY A 368 -0.49 -0.86 21.98
N ASN A 369 -0.04 0.04 22.85
CA ASN A 369 -0.68 0.29 24.15
C ASN A 369 -1.76 1.37 24.10
N TYR A 370 -1.89 2.13 23.00
CA TYR A 370 -2.95 3.13 22.90
C TYR A 370 -4.34 2.51 23.11
N PRO A 371 -4.73 1.41 22.43
CA PRO A 371 -6.06 0.84 22.63
C PRO A 371 -6.26 0.30 24.04
N LYS A 372 -5.22 -0.36 24.60
CA LYS A 372 -5.24 -0.94 25.95
C LYS A 372 -5.39 0.11 27.05
N LEU A 373 -4.78 1.29 26.86
CA LEU A 373 -4.78 2.36 27.85
C LEU A 373 -5.87 3.42 27.60
N TYR A 374 -6.65 3.31 26.53
CA TYR A 374 -7.64 4.32 26.15
C TYR A 374 -8.58 4.69 27.29
N GLU A 375 -9.16 3.71 27.99
CA GLU A 375 -10.12 3.95 29.09
C GLU A 375 -9.52 4.77 30.22
N ARG A 376 -8.22 4.62 30.50
CA ARG A 376 -7.53 5.37 31.55
C ARG A 376 -7.40 6.85 31.22
N TYR A 377 -7.33 7.19 29.93
CA TYR A 377 -7.03 8.54 29.46
C TYR A 377 -8.23 9.23 28.82
N THR A 378 -9.30 8.52 28.46
CA THR A 378 -10.47 9.10 27.81
C THR A 378 -11.20 10.09 28.71
N PRO A 379 -11.71 11.22 28.16
CA PRO A 379 -12.66 12.06 28.87
C PRO A 379 -14.10 11.51 28.81
N SER A 380 -14.37 10.49 27.99
CA SER A 380 -15.71 9.96 27.76
C SER A 380 -16.11 8.97 28.84
N LEU A 381 -17.35 9.11 29.34
CA LEU A 381 -17.98 8.14 30.24
C LEU A 381 -18.87 7.13 29.49
N VAL A 382 -19.06 7.33 28.17
CA VAL A 382 -19.98 6.55 27.34
C VAL A 382 -19.22 5.58 26.42
N GLU A 383 -18.00 5.95 26.00
CA GLU A 383 -17.13 5.08 25.22
C GLU A 383 -16.11 4.37 26.10
N TYR A 384 -16.29 3.07 26.23
CA TYR A 384 -15.42 2.16 26.95
C TYR A 384 -14.85 1.09 26.01
N GLY A 385 -13.86 0.35 26.50
CA GLY A 385 -13.11 -0.69 25.82
C GLY A 385 -11.94 -0.17 24.99
N GLU A 386 -11.29 -1.08 24.28
CA GLU A 386 -10.17 -0.74 23.42
C GLU A 386 -10.62 0.13 22.24
N ARG A 387 -9.97 1.30 22.09
CA ARG A 387 -10.21 2.24 20.99
C ARG A 387 -8.90 2.79 20.46
N THR A 388 -8.78 2.91 19.13
CA THR A 388 -7.59 3.50 18.50
C THR A 388 -7.75 5.01 18.28
N ALA A 389 -6.63 5.71 18.06
CA ALA A 389 -6.61 7.16 17.90
C ALA A 389 -7.43 7.69 16.71
N HIS A 390 -7.64 6.84 15.68
CA HIS A 390 -8.21 7.23 14.39
C HIS A 390 -7.51 8.47 13.79
N SER A 391 -6.21 8.59 14.04
CA SER A 391 -5.32 9.61 13.49
C SER A 391 -3.89 9.12 13.66
N THR A 392 -3.18 9.00 12.54
CA THR A 392 -1.80 8.48 12.51
C THR A 392 -0.87 9.37 13.33
N TRP A 393 -1.07 10.68 13.26
CA TRP A 393 -0.28 11.67 13.99
C TRP A 393 -0.43 11.53 15.50
N ILE A 394 -1.68 11.41 15.98
CA ILE A 394 -1.97 11.26 17.40
C ILE A 394 -1.49 9.90 17.91
N LEU A 395 -1.64 8.84 17.11
CA LEU A 395 -1.20 7.50 17.49
C LEU A 395 0.32 7.45 17.72
N ILE A 396 1.11 7.92 16.76
CA ILE A 396 2.58 7.94 16.88
C ILE A 396 3.01 8.80 18.06
N MET A 397 2.38 9.96 18.24
CA MET A 397 2.66 10.87 19.34
C MET A 397 2.40 10.22 20.71
N ALA A 398 1.26 9.55 20.85
CA ALA A 398 0.85 8.93 22.11
C ALA A 398 1.66 7.67 22.44
N GLU A 399 1.96 6.83 21.45
CA GLU A 399 2.64 5.55 21.66
C GLU A 399 4.17 5.64 21.65
N SER A 400 4.74 6.61 20.94
CA SER A 400 6.21 6.72 20.75
C SER A 400 6.77 8.12 21.03
N GLY A 401 5.93 9.04 21.52
CA GLY A 401 6.31 10.37 21.99
C GLY A 401 6.41 11.44 20.88
N LEU A 402 6.60 12.68 21.31
CA LEU A 402 6.78 13.85 20.44
C LEU A 402 7.96 13.71 19.46
N PRO A 403 9.13 13.15 19.85
CA PRO A 403 10.22 12.98 18.88
C PRO A 403 9.84 12.03 17.73
N ALA A 404 9.09 10.95 17.98
CA ALA A 404 8.61 10.06 16.92
C ALA A 404 7.69 10.81 15.94
N LEU A 405 6.77 11.63 16.46
CA LEU A 405 5.90 12.47 15.64
C LEU A 405 6.70 13.43 14.76
N LEU A 406 7.74 14.08 15.30
CA LEU A 406 8.58 15.00 14.53
C LEU A 406 9.34 14.28 13.41
N ILE A 407 9.91 13.10 13.70
CA ILE A 407 10.61 12.30 12.69
C ILE A 407 9.64 11.82 11.60
N PHE A 408 8.44 11.37 11.97
CA PHE A 408 7.42 10.94 11.02
C PHE A 408 6.89 12.10 10.17
N ALA A 409 6.66 13.26 10.78
CA ALA A 409 6.30 14.49 10.06
C ALA A 409 7.42 14.91 9.08
N LEU A 410 8.69 14.74 9.47
CA LEU A 410 9.81 14.97 8.57
C LEU A 410 9.84 13.98 7.40
N LEU A 411 9.60 12.69 7.62
CA LEU A 411 9.46 11.69 6.55
C LEU A 411 8.38 12.10 5.55
N TYR A 412 7.19 12.46 6.04
CA TYR A 412 6.07 12.85 5.20
C TYR A 412 6.35 14.16 4.44
N THR A 413 6.90 15.17 5.09
CA THR A 413 7.23 16.45 4.45
C THR A 413 8.33 16.32 3.40
N VAL A 414 9.34 15.46 3.62
CA VAL A 414 10.37 15.14 2.62
C VAL A 414 9.74 14.47 1.38
N ALA A 415 8.82 13.52 1.57
CA ALA A 415 8.07 12.92 0.46
C ALA A 415 7.22 13.94 -0.29
N LEU A 416 6.50 14.80 0.44
CA LEU A 416 5.65 15.84 -0.15
C LEU A 416 6.49 16.88 -0.93
N ALA A 417 7.60 17.34 -0.37
CA ALA A 417 8.49 18.29 -1.02
C ALA A 417 9.13 17.70 -2.28
N ARG A 418 9.53 16.43 -2.24
CA ARG A 418 10.10 15.74 -3.41
C ARG A 418 9.03 15.50 -4.49
N SER A 419 7.84 15.03 -4.10
CA SER A 419 6.73 14.82 -5.04
C SER A 419 6.26 16.14 -5.68
N TRP A 420 6.27 17.24 -4.92
CA TRP A 420 6.04 18.59 -5.44
C TRP A 420 7.06 19.01 -6.50
N ARG A 421 8.36 18.76 -6.28
CA ARG A 421 9.41 19.10 -7.25
C ARG A 421 9.26 18.33 -8.57
N MET A 422 8.86 17.06 -8.51
CA MET A 422 8.64 16.22 -9.70
C MET A 422 7.22 16.31 -10.30
N ARG A 423 6.34 17.15 -9.74
CA ARG A 423 4.91 17.15 -10.08
C ARG A 423 4.62 17.34 -11.57
N ARG A 424 5.48 18.06 -12.30
CA ARG A 424 5.31 18.26 -13.76
C ARG A 424 5.54 16.97 -14.56
N GLU A 425 6.44 16.10 -14.10
CA GLU A 425 6.76 14.84 -14.78
C GLU A 425 5.92 13.66 -14.26
N GLN A 426 5.66 13.64 -12.95
CA GLN A 426 4.99 12.55 -12.26
C GLN A 426 3.92 13.10 -11.30
N PRO A 427 2.87 13.77 -11.80
CA PRO A 427 1.85 14.43 -10.97
C PRO A 427 1.14 13.47 -10.01
N ALA A 428 1.00 12.21 -10.43
CA ALA A 428 0.31 11.17 -9.68
C ALA A 428 0.86 10.96 -8.26
N PHE A 429 2.18 11.04 -8.06
CA PHE A 429 2.78 10.88 -6.74
C PHE A 429 2.50 12.06 -5.81
N PHE A 430 2.46 13.28 -6.34
CA PHE A 430 2.08 14.46 -5.56
C PHE A 430 0.61 14.39 -5.12
N LEU A 431 -0.27 14.00 -6.04
CA LEU A 431 -1.68 13.78 -5.73
C LEU A 431 -1.89 12.65 -4.73
N ALA A 432 -1.15 11.54 -4.87
CA ALA A 432 -1.17 10.42 -3.93
C ALA A 432 -0.67 10.82 -2.54
N CYS A 433 0.33 11.71 -2.44
CA CYS A 433 0.75 12.28 -1.15
C CYS A 433 -0.39 13.06 -0.51
N ILE A 434 -1.05 13.96 -1.26
CA ILE A 434 -2.15 14.77 -0.73
C ILE A 434 -3.31 13.89 -0.28
N SER A 435 -3.77 12.98 -1.14
CA SER A 435 -4.90 12.11 -0.80
C SER A 435 -4.57 11.21 0.39
N TYR A 436 -3.44 10.52 0.37
CA TYR A 436 -3.11 9.60 1.45
C TYR A 436 -2.76 10.32 2.76
N GLY A 437 -2.09 11.47 2.69
CA GLY A 437 -1.77 12.28 3.86
C GLY A 437 -3.00 12.81 4.59
N VAL A 438 -4.00 13.28 3.84
CA VAL A 438 -5.29 13.67 4.43
C VAL A 438 -6.00 12.45 5.02
N SER A 439 -5.96 11.30 4.35
CA SER A 439 -6.52 10.05 4.91
C SER A 439 -5.86 9.65 6.23
N MET A 440 -4.53 9.78 6.36
CA MET A 440 -3.79 9.48 7.60
C MET A 440 -4.19 10.37 8.79
N THR A 441 -4.72 11.58 8.54
CA THR A 441 -5.26 12.44 9.62
C THR A 441 -6.53 11.87 10.26
N PHE A 442 -7.27 11.02 9.54
CA PHE A 442 -8.52 10.43 10.01
C PHE A 442 -8.43 8.93 10.32
N LEU A 443 -7.24 8.33 10.19
CA LEU A 443 -6.99 6.89 10.27
C LEU A 443 -5.68 6.57 10.99
N SER A 444 -5.63 5.42 11.67
CA SER A 444 -4.48 4.93 12.44
C SER A 444 -3.55 4.06 11.57
N HIS A 445 -2.91 4.66 10.56
CA HIS A 445 -2.10 3.95 9.56
C HIS A 445 -0.60 3.96 9.84
N ALA A 446 -0.19 4.37 11.05
CA ALA A 446 1.21 4.54 11.43
C ALA A 446 2.07 3.30 11.12
N TYR A 447 1.54 2.11 11.38
CA TYR A 447 2.31 0.87 11.28
C TYR A 447 2.03 0.08 10.00
N LEU A 448 1.13 0.55 9.14
CA LEU A 448 0.86 -0.10 7.85
C LEU A 448 2.01 0.16 6.88
N PHE A 449 2.20 -0.75 5.91
CA PHE A 449 3.26 -0.63 4.91
C PHE A 449 3.05 0.52 3.90
N LEU A 450 1.82 0.98 3.73
CA LEU A 450 1.38 1.96 2.73
C LEU A 450 2.16 3.31 2.75
N PRO A 451 2.31 4.03 3.90
CA PRO A 451 3.10 5.26 3.93
C PRO A 451 4.56 5.03 3.51
N TYR A 452 5.16 3.92 3.93
CA TYR A 452 6.56 3.60 3.65
C TYR A 452 6.78 3.15 2.20
N LEU A 453 5.79 2.46 1.61
CA LEU A 453 5.79 2.13 0.19
C LEU A 453 5.66 3.41 -0.66
N LEU A 454 4.72 4.30 -0.35
CA LEU A 454 4.60 5.57 -1.08
C LEU A 454 5.87 6.42 -0.93
N TYR A 455 6.42 6.53 0.28
CA TYR A 455 7.67 7.22 0.56
C TYR A 455 8.82 6.67 -0.30
N SER A 456 9.04 5.35 -0.25
CA SER A 456 10.13 4.69 -0.98
C SER A 456 9.97 4.81 -2.50
N MET A 457 8.75 4.70 -3.05
CA MET A 457 8.48 4.91 -4.47
C MET A 457 8.85 6.34 -4.90
N ILE A 458 8.52 7.36 -4.11
CA ILE A 458 8.88 8.76 -4.40
C ILE A 458 10.40 8.95 -4.31
N MET A 459 11.04 8.31 -3.33
CA MET A 459 12.48 8.44 -3.14
C MET A 459 13.30 7.68 -4.17
N ALA A 460 12.75 6.63 -4.79
CA ALA A 460 13.38 5.88 -5.87
C ALA A 460 13.42 6.65 -7.20
N ILE A 461 12.56 7.67 -7.39
CA ILE A 461 12.51 8.46 -8.62
C ILE A 461 13.80 9.29 -8.76
N PRO A 462 14.59 9.12 -9.83
CA PRO A 462 15.77 9.95 -10.04
C PRO A 462 15.40 11.44 -10.01
N PRO A 463 16.16 12.30 -9.30
CA PRO A 463 15.91 13.73 -9.37
C PRO A 463 16.00 14.19 -10.84
N PRO A 464 15.13 15.11 -11.28
CA PRO A 464 15.28 15.70 -12.61
C PRO A 464 16.67 16.33 -12.72
N PRO A 465 17.34 16.27 -13.89
CA PRO A 465 18.61 16.94 -14.09
C PRO A 465 18.44 18.42 -13.72
N SER A 466 19.28 18.91 -12.82
CA SER A 466 19.24 20.32 -12.41
C SER A 466 19.37 21.21 -13.63
N SER A 467 18.46 22.17 -13.80
CA SER A 467 18.51 23.17 -14.88
C SER A 467 19.78 24.06 -14.86
N ASN A 468 20.67 23.88 -13.88
CA ASN A 468 21.92 24.64 -13.74
C ASN A 468 23.11 24.04 -14.49
N SER A 469 22.99 22.89 -15.17
CA SER A 469 24.09 22.29 -15.94
C SER A 469 24.11 22.68 -17.43
N TYR A 470 23.35 23.71 -17.84
CA TYR A 470 23.40 24.28 -19.20
C TYR A 470 24.03 25.69 -19.25
N CYS A 471 24.57 26.18 -18.13
CA CYS A 471 25.38 27.40 -18.11
C CYS A 471 26.77 27.08 -17.53
N SER A 472 27.63 26.50 -18.37
CA SER A 472 29.08 26.50 -18.19
C SER A 472 29.74 26.40 -19.55
#